data_AF-A0A520JA30-F1
#
_entry.id   AF-A0A520JA30-F1
#
_cell.length_a   1.000
_cell.length_b   1.000
_cell.length_c   1.000
_cell.angle_alpha   90.00
_cell.angle_beta   90.00
_cell.angle_gamma   90.00
#
_symmetry.space_group_name_H-M   'P 1'
#
loop_
_entity.id
_entity.type
_entity.pdbx_description
1 polymer ?
#
loop_
_entity_poly.entity_id
_entity_poly.type
_entity_poly.pdbx_seq_one_letter_code
_entity_poly.pdbx_strand_id
1 'polypeptide(L)'
;MSDAEALDAGLGPLIDEFVADRDAVGRRYRLSRSRARRERMTRLLEDWQRRVDALPSDLPRAAGFDRILLQNHLASSLRVLEREAEETARFHAALPFGETIVALDEARAAMTPVDPETA
;
A
#
# COMPACT_ATOMS: atom_id res chain seq x y z
N MET A 1 15.69 -10.99 -31.37
CA MET A 1 16.12 -10.91 -29.97
C MET A 1 17.44 -11.63 -29.88
N SER A 2 18.50 -10.94 -29.46
CA SER A 2 19.80 -11.56 -29.21
C SER A 2 19.84 -12.11 -27.79
N ASP A 3 20.46 -13.27 -27.63
CA ASP A 3 20.33 -14.15 -26.46
C ASP A 3 20.88 -13.60 -25.13
N ALA A 4 21.53 -12.41 -25.12
CA ALA A 4 21.96 -11.69 -23.92
C ALA A 4 20.91 -10.69 -23.38
N GLU A 5 19.97 -10.25 -24.21
CA GLU A 5 18.85 -9.37 -23.83
C GLU A 5 17.80 -10.09 -22.97
N ALA A 6 17.80 -11.42 -23.04
CA ALA A 6 17.02 -12.32 -22.19
C ALA A 6 17.77 -12.77 -20.92
N LEU A 7 19.10 -12.55 -20.82
CA LEU A 7 19.89 -12.87 -19.62
C LEU A 7 19.58 -11.96 -18.41
N ASP A 8 18.81 -10.89 -18.65
CA ASP A 8 18.53 -9.74 -17.79
C ASP A 8 17.04 -9.61 -17.44
N ALA A 9 16.23 -10.64 -17.71
CA ALA A 9 14.79 -10.67 -17.45
C ALA A 9 14.48 -10.49 -15.95
N GLY A 10 14.41 -9.22 -15.53
CA GLY A 10 14.18 -8.80 -14.16
C GLY A 10 12.74 -9.05 -13.70
N LEU A 11 12.37 -8.44 -12.58
CA LEU A 11 11.03 -8.56 -12.01
C LEU A 11 10.07 -7.46 -12.49
N GLY A 12 10.34 -6.83 -13.64
CA GLY A 12 9.56 -5.72 -14.19
C GLY A 12 8.04 -5.95 -14.21
N PRO A 13 7.53 -7.01 -14.85
CA PRO A 13 6.08 -7.29 -14.86
C PRO A 13 5.48 -7.51 -13.47
N LEU A 14 6.23 -8.10 -12.53
CA LEU A 14 5.80 -8.30 -11.14
C LEU A 14 5.72 -6.95 -10.40
N ILE A 15 6.68 -6.05 -10.64
CA ILE A 15 6.70 -4.70 -10.09
C ILE A 15 5.55 -3.87 -10.66
N ASP A 16 5.26 -3.99 -11.96
CA ASP A 16 4.13 -3.30 -12.60
C ASP A 16 2.79 -3.73 -12.00
N GLU A 17 2.62 -5.03 -11.74
CA GLU A 17 1.44 -5.57 -11.05
C GLU A 17 1.32 -5.01 -9.62
N PHE A 18 2.43 -4.99 -8.86
CA PHE A 18 2.46 -4.36 -7.54
C PHE A 18 2.06 -2.88 -7.57
N VAL A 19 2.60 -2.12 -8.53
CA VAL A 19 2.28 -0.70 -8.71
C VAL A 19 0.80 -0.53 -9.05
N ALA A 20 0.26 -1.34 -9.96
CA ALA A 20 -1.14 -1.29 -10.35
C ALA A 20 -2.08 -1.54 -9.15
N ASP A 21 -1.80 -2.57 -8.34
CA ASP A 21 -2.56 -2.91 -7.14
C ASP A 21 -2.49 -1.80 -6.09
N ARG A 22 -1.27 -1.32 -5.79
CA ARG A 22 -1.04 -0.23 -4.83
C ARG A 22 -1.82 1.02 -5.24
N ASP A 23 -1.78 1.37 -6.52
CA ASP A 23 -2.45 2.55 -7.04
C ASP A 23 -3.98 2.36 -7.05
N ALA A 24 -4.47 1.14 -7.28
CA ALA A 24 -5.90 0.84 -7.15
C ALA A 24 -6.40 1.07 -5.72
N VAL A 25 -5.67 0.59 -4.71
CA VAL A 25 -5.98 0.86 -3.30
C VAL A 25 -5.89 2.35 -2.99
N GLY A 26 -4.83 3.04 -3.43
CA GLY A 26 -4.65 4.47 -3.21
C GLY A 26 -5.75 5.34 -3.82
N ARG A 27 -6.24 4.99 -5.03
CA ARG A 27 -7.35 5.71 -5.69
C ARG A 27 -8.67 5.55 -4.94
N ARG A 28 -8.92 4.36 -4.37
CA ARG A 28 -10.14 4.04 -3.63
C ARG A 28 -10.15 4.61 -2.21
N TYR A 29 -8.99 4.67 -1.57
CA TYR A 29 -8.81 5.12 -0.20
C TYR A 29 -7.87 6.33 -0.14
N ARG A 30 -8.44 7.52 -0.36
CA ARG A 30 -7.66 8.75 -0.61
C ARG A 30 -7.19 9.47 0.64
N LEU A 31 -7.87 9.30 1.77
CA LEU A 31 -7.52 10.00 3.00
C LEU A 31 -6.39 9.28 3.74
N SER A 32 -5.25 9.94 3.92
CA SER A 32 -4.10 9.36 4.62
C SER A 32 -4.43 8.93 6.07
N ARG A 33 -5.26 9.71 6.77
CA ARG A 33 -5.70 9.43 8.15
C ARG A 33 -6.83 8.40 8.26
N SER A 34 -7.34 7.89 7.14
CA SER A 34 -8.35 6.82 7.16
C SER A 34 -7.75 5.54 7.73
N ARG A 35 -8.42 5.00 8.76
CA ARG A 35 -8.08 3.68 9.30
C ARG A 35 -8.30 2.59 8.25
N ALA A 36 -9.40 2.65 7.50
CA ALA A 36 -9.71 1.70 6.45
C ALA A 36 -8.64 1.71 5.34
N ARG A 37 -8.15 2.90 4.93
CA ARG A 37 -7.03 3.03 3.99
C ARG A 37 -5.81 2.28 4.50
N ARG A 38 -5.40 2.59 5.73
CA ARG A 38 -4.18 2.07 6.33
C ARG A 38 -4.23 0.55 6.46
N GLU A 39 -5.34 0.01 6.97
CA GLU A 39 -5.55 -1.45 7.07
C GLU A 39 -5.52 -2.13 5.70
N ARG A 40 -6.11 -1.52 4.66
CA ARG A 40 -6.07 -2.11 3.30
C ARG A 40 -4.69 -2.03 2.65
N MET A 41 -3.98 -0.92 2.82
CA MET A 41 -2.62 -0.80 2.31
C MET A 41 -1.66 -1.75 3.04
N THR A 42 -1.78 -1.89 4.37
CA THR A 42 -0.96 -2.85 5.15
C THR A 42 -1.16 -4.27 4.63
N ARG A 43 -2.41 -4.73 4.48
CA ARG A 43 -2.69 -6.08 3.95
C ARG A 43 -2.09 -6.28 2.55
N LEU A 44 -2.28 -5.31 1.65
CA LEU A 44 -1.69 -5.37 0.31
C LEU A 44 -0.16 -5.53 0.39
N LEU A 45 0.52 -4.71 1.19
CA LEU A 45 1.98 -4.75 1.32
C LEU A 45 2.46 -6.08 1.94
N GLU A 46 1.76 -6.61 2.95
CA GLU A 46 2.07 -7.91 3.55
C GLU A 46 1.85 -9.07 2.59
N ASP A 47 0.78 -9.04 1.80
CA ASP A 47 0.47 -10.04 0.77
C ASP A 47 1.58 -10.04 -0.29
N TRP A 48 1.98 -8.85 -0.76
CA TRP A 48 3.08 -8.68 -1.69
C TRP A 48 4.43 -9.09 -1.11
N GLN A 49 4.70 -8.79 0.17
CA GLN A 49 5.92 -9.24 0.83
C GLN A 49 6.00 -10.77 0.84
N ARG A 50 4.92 -11.47 1.21
CA ARG A 50 4.89 -12.94 1.17
C ARG A 50 5.10 -13.49 -0.24
N ARG A 51 4.52 -12.84 -1.26
CA ARG A 51 4.70 -13.23 -2.66
C ARG A 51 6.15 -13.07 -3.13
N VAL A 52 6.80 -11.97 -2.76
CA VAL A 52 8.20 -11.69 -3.13
C VAL A 52 9.17 -12.58 -2.36
N ASP A 53 8.90 -12.85 -1.08
CA ASP A 53 9.71 -13.74 -0.23
C ASP A 53 9.63 -15.20 -0.69
N ALA A 54 8.51 -15.60 -1.34
CA ALA A 54 8.35 -16.92 -1.94
C ALA A 54 9.08 -17.10 -3.28
N LEU A 55 9.69 -16.05 -3.84
CA LEU A 55 10.48 -16.18 -5.06
C LEU A 55 11.74 -17.02 -4.83
N PRO A 56 12.21 -17.79 -5.84
CA PRO A 56 13.40 -18.62 -5.73
C PRO A 56 14.63 -17.83 -5.25
N SER A 57 15.52 -18.49 -4.51
CA SER A 57 16.77 -17.88 -4.03
C SER A 57 17.86 -17.81 -5.10
N ASP A 58 17.73 -18.59 -6.17
CA ASP A 58 18.69 -18.77 -7.27
C ASP A 58 18.34 -17.99 -8.54
N LEU A 59 17.65 -16.86 -8.38
CA LEU A 59 17.29 -15.96 -9.49
C LEU A 59 18.54 -15.45 -10.24
N PRO A 60 18.41 -15.16 -11.56
CA PRO A 60 19.41 -14.41 -12.30
C PRO A 60 19.78 -13.11 -11.58
N ARG A 61 21.03 -12.67 -11.73
CA ARG A 61 21.58 -11.54 -10.96
C ARG A 61 20.69 -10.29 -10.97
N ALA A 62 20.17 -9.90 -12.15
CA ALA A 62 19.28 -8.75 -12.30
C ALA A 62 17.98 -8.90 -11.51
N ALA A 63 17.26 -10.01 -11.70
CA ALA A 63 16.05 -10.34 -10.95
C ALA A 63 16.30 -10.48 -9.44
N GLY A 64 17.49 -10.96 -9.04
CA GLY A 64 17.91 -11.02 -7.64
C GLY A 64 18.06 -9.63 -7.01
N PHE A 65 18.63 -8.67 -7.73
CA PHE A 65 18.69 -7.27 -7.29
C PHE A 65 17.29 -6.66 -7.19
N ASP A 66 16.44 -6.85 -8.20
CA ASP A 66 15.06 -6.34 -8.19
C ASP A 66 14.28 -6.89 -6.99
N ARG A 67 14.44 -8.18 -6.68
CA ARG A 67 13.80 -8.81 -5.51
C ARG A 67 14.19 -8.11 -4.22
N ILE A 68 15.50 -7.89 -4.01
CA ILE A 68 16.02 -7.24 -2.80
C ILE A 68 15.51 -5.79 -2.70
N LEU A 69 15.51 -5.05 -3.81
CA LEU A 69 15.00 -3.68 -3.85
C LEU A 69 13.50 -3.64 -3.52
N LEU A 70 12.72 -4.55 -4.09
CA LEU A 70 11.28 -4.65 -3.82
C LEU A 70 11.00 -5.04 -2.37
N GLN A 71 11.74 -6.01 -1.80
CA GLN A 71 11.63 -6.37 -0.37
C GLN A 71 11.90 -5.18 0.54
N ASN A 72 12.97 -4.42 0.26
CA ASN A 72 13.32 -3.23 1.02
C ASN A 72 12.25 -2.14 0.88
N HIS A 73 11.68 -1.95 -0.31
CA HIS A 73 10.59 -1.03 -0.55
C HIS A 73 9.34 -1.39 0.27
N LEU A 74 8.91 -2.66 0.21
CA LEU A 74 7.74 -3.15 0.95
C LEU A 74 7.93 -2.97 2.46
N ALA A 75 9.08 -3.38 2.99
CA ALA A 75 9.40 -3.24 4.41
C ALA A 75 9.45 -1.76 4.85
N SER A 76 9.98 -0.87 4.01
CA SER A 76 9.99 0.57 4.28
C SER A 76 8.58 1.16 4.27
N SER A 77 7.77 0.80 3.29
CA SER A 77 6.38 1.25 3.17
C SER A 77 5.52 0.81 4.35
N LEU A 78 5.70 -0.41 4.87
CA LEU A 78 5.03 -0.86 6.09
C LEU A 78 5.41 0.02 7.29
N ARG A 79 6.70 0.31 7.48
CA ARG A 79 7.17 1.23 8.54
C ARG A 79 6.64 2.66 8.37
N VAL A 80 6.41 3.12 7.14
CA VAL A 80 5.77 4.41 6.89
C VAL A 80 4.33 4.39 7.41
N LEU A 81 3.55 3.34 7.11
CA LEU A 81 2.17 3.21 7.58
C LEU A 81 2.08 3.12 9.11
N GLU A 82 3.05 2.48 9.77
CA GLU A 82 3.15 2.46 11.23
C GLU A 82 3.36 3.87 11.80
N ARG A 83 4.27 4.65 11.22
CA ARG A 83 4.47 6.05 11.63
C ARG A 83 3.23 6.90 11.37
N GLU A 84 2.57 6.73 10.24
CA GLU A 84 1.29 7.41 9.93
C GLU A 84 0.23 7.08 11.00
N ALA A 85 0.20 5.84 11.51
CA ALA A 85 -0.70 5.42 12.58
C ALA A 85 -0.44 6.20 13.88
N GLU A 86 0.83 6.25 14.29
CA GLU A 86 1.25 6.97 15.50
C GLU A 86 0.96 8.47 15.40
N GLU A 87 1.26 9.08 14.26
CA GLU A 87 0.97 10.48 13.99
C GLU A 87 -0.54 10.76 14.00
N THR A 88 -1.34 9.86 13.43
CA THR A 88 -2.80 9.96 13.44
C THR A 88 -3.33 9.91 14.87
N ALA A 89 -2.83 8.99 15.70
CA ALA A 89 -3.22 8.91 17.11
C ALA A 89 -2.90 10.19 17.89
N ARG A 90 -1.72 10.79 17.65
CA ARG A 90 -1.36 12.10 18.23
C ARG A 90 -2.28 13.22 17.73
N PHE A 91 -2.65 13.19 16.45
CA PHE A 91 -3.60 14.15 15.86
C PHE A 91 -4.98 14.06 16.50
N HIS A 92 -5.52 12.85 16.73
CA HIS A 92 -6.82 12.68 17.37
C HIS A 92 -6.85 13.27 18.79
N ALA A 93 -5.74 13.19 19.54
CA ALA A 93 -5.66 13.80 20.85
C ALA A 93 -5.78 15.34 20.81
N ALA A 94 -5.29 15.98 19.74
CA ALA A 94 -5.36 17.43 19.56
C ALA A 94 -6.62 17.91 18.83
N LEU A 95 -7.21 17.06 17.98
CA LEU A 95 -8.32 17.38 17.09
C LEU A 95 -9.37 16.24 17.09
N PRO A 96 -10.16 16.11 18.16
CA PRO A 96 -11.04 14.95 18.34
C PRO A 96 -12.09 14.80 17.24
N PHE A 97 -12.61 15.91 16.70
CA PHE A 97 -13.57 15.91 15.59
C PHE A 97 -12.95 15.48 14.23
N GLY A 98 -11.63 15.29 14.15
CA GLY A 98 -10.96 14.81 12.95
C GLY A 98 -11.45 13.42 12.52
N GLU A 99 -11.87 12.59 13.48
CA GLU A 99 -12.46 11.27 13.19
C GLU A 99 -13.78 11.39 12.43
N THR A 100 -14.63 12.34 12.85
CA THR A 100 -15.91 12.62 12.19
C THR A 100 -15.71 13.03 10.73
N ILE A 101 -14.72 13.88 10.46
CA ILE A 101 -14.40 14.30 9.08
C ILE A 101 -14.00 13.10 8.22
N VAL A 102 -13.15 12.21 8.75
CA VAL A 102 -12.72 10.99 8.05
C VAL A 102 -13.90 10.06 7.79
N ALA A 103 -14.75 9.84 8.79
CA ALA A 103 -15.93 8.98 8.68
C ALA A 103 -16.92 9.48 7.62
N LEU A 104 -17.16 10.79 7.56
CA LEU A 104 -18.02 11.42 6.55
C LEU A 104 -17.48 11.22 5.12
N ASP A 105 -16.16 11.38 4.91
CA ASP A 105 -15.57 11.15 3.60
C ASP A 105 -15.59 9.68 3.19
N GLU A 106 -15.38 8.76 4.14
CA GLU A 106 -15.49 7.33 3.90
C GLU A 106 -16.92 6.93 3.50
N ALA A 107 -17.93 7.45 4.21
CA ALA A 107 -19.34 7.24 3.88
C ALA A 107 -19.69 7.80 2.49
N ARG A 108 -19.21 9.02 2.19
CA ARG A 108 -19.36 9.64 0.87
C ARG A 108 -18.72 8.79 -0.24
N ALA A 109 -17.50 8.28 -0.02
CA ALA A 109 -16.79 7.44 -0.98
C ALA A 109 -17.44 6.06 -1.17
N ALA A 110 -18.14 5.56 -0.14
CA ALA A 110 -18.93 4.33 -0.21
C ALA A 110 -20.33 4.53 -0.83
N MET A 111 -20.72 5.78 -1.13
CA MET A 111 -22.10 6.13 -1.54
C MET A 111 -23.15 5.68 -0.52
N THR A 112 -22.79 5.63 0.76
CA THR A 112 -23.75 5.35 1.83
C THR A 112 -24.73 6.53 1.92
N PRO A 113 -26.06 6.29 1.96
CA PRO A 113 -27.02 7.36 2.19
C PRO A 113 -26.71 8.05 3.52
N VAL A 114 -26.57 9.38 3.49
CA VAL A 114 -26.37 10.21 4.70
C VAL A 114 -27.73 10.70 5.15
N ASP A 115 -28.08 10.42 6.41
CA ASP A 115 -29.24 11.04 7.06
C ASP A 115 -28.81 12.41 7.64
N PRO A 116 -29.28 13.53 7.09
CA PRO A 116 -28.85 14.86 7.51
C PRO A 116 -29.29 15.24 8.94
N GLU A 117 -30.26 14.55 9.54
CA GLU A 117 -30.70 14.85 10.92
C GLU A 117 -29.82 14.21 11.99
N THR A 118 -29.04 13.18 11.64
CA THR A 118 -28.22 12.40 12.57
C THR A 118 -26.71 12.40 12.26
N ALA A 119 -26.28 13.15 11.24
CA ALA A 119 -24.89 13.25 10.77
C ALA A 119 -24.00 14.22 11.57
#